data_AF-A0A937EXC5-F1
#
_entry.id   AF-A0A937EXC5-F1
#
_cell.length_a   1.000
_cell.length_b   1.000
_cell.length_c   1.000
_cell.angle_alpha   90.00
_cell.angle_beta   90.00
_cell.angle_gamma   90.00
#
_symmetry.space_group_name_H-M   'P 1'
#
loop_
_entity.id
_entity.type
_entity.pdbx_description
1 polymer ?
#
loop_
_entity_poly.entity_id
_entity_poly.type
_entity_poly.pdbx_seq_one_letter_code
_entity_poly.pdbx_strand_id
1 'polypeptide(L)'
;MPRKKRTSRTLEKSELRASAYRAVDPRMDFGDTRTLINLTDQIEQLRTRLNDYNTALAVIDSSKSEIDELEKNLNDLTDKMLLGVAFKYGKDSREYEMAGGVRKSERIRRSSVSRLKSGSEESTTSQTRTA
;
A
#
# COMPACT_ATOMS: atom_id res chain seq x y z
N MET A 1 -0.17 -3.41 3.78
CA MET A 1 0.27 -4.76 4.22
C MET A 1 1.73 -4.92 3.87
N PRO A 2 2.55 -5.50 4.77
CA PRO A 2 3.97 -5.68 4.54
C PRO A 2 4.22 -6.63 3.36
N ARG A 3 5.26 -6.35 2.57
CA ARG A 3 5.63 -7.19 1.43
C ARG A 3 6.20 -8.52 1.93
N LYS A 4 5.90 -9.61 1.20
CA LYS A 4 6.40 -10.94 1.56
C LYS A 4 7.91 -11.01 1.32
N LYS A 5 8.67 -11.37 2.36
CA LYS A 5 10.12 -11.62 2.25
C LYS A 5 10.41 -12.77 1.29
N ARG A 6 11.53 -12.69 0.58
CA ARG A 6 11.98 -13.73 -0.36
C ARG A 6 12.66 -14.85 0.41
N THR A 7 12.24 -16.09 0.13
CA THR A 7 12.90 -17.31 0.58
C THR A 7 13.41 -18.10 -0.62
N SER A 8 14.44 -18.92 -0.43
CA SER A 8 15.03 -19.70 -1.51
C SER A 8 15.13 -21.18 -1.14
N ARG A 9 14.38 -22.02 -1.86
CA ARG A 9 14.46 -23.49 -1.72
C ARG A 9 15.79 -24.04 -2.23
N THR A 10 16.46 -23.33 -3.14
CA THR A 10 17.77 -23.76 -3.65
C THR A 10 18.85 -23.57 -2.61
N LEU A 11 18.79 -22.49 -1.82
CA LEU A 11 19.72 -22.25 -0.71
C LEU A 11 19.65 -23.39 0.31
N GLU A 12 18.45 -23.70 0.79
CA GLU A 12 18.21 -24.78 1.75
C GLU A 12 18.73 -26.14 1.24
N LYS A 13 18.43 -26.49 -0.02
CA LYS A 13 18.93 -27.72 -0.64
C LYS A 13 20.46 -27.74 -0.74
N SER A 14 21.08 -26.62 -1.08
CA SER A 14 22.53 -26.52 -1.21
C SER A 14 23.23 -26.63 0.15
N GLU A 15 22.68 -26.01 1.20
CA GLU A 15 23.19 -26.13 2.59
C GLU A 15 23.15 -27.58 3.09
N LEU A 16 22.02 -28.26 2.89
CA LEU A 16 21.89 -29.68 3.25
C LEU A 16 22.90 -30.54 2.49
N ARG A 17 23.06 -30.35 1.18
CA ARG A 17 24.07 -31.10 0.41
C ARG A 17 25.49 -30.77 0.84
N ALA A 18 25.82 -29.51 1.11
CA ALA A 18 27.13 -29.12 1.59
C ALA A 18 27.48 -29.83 2.92
N SER A 19 26.52 -29.96 3.84
CA SER A 19 26.72 -30.75 5.07
C SER A 19 26.94 -32.23 4.79
N ALA A 20 26.19 -32.82 3.87
CA ALA A 20 26.36 -34.22 3.47
C ALA A 20 27.74 -34.45 2.83
N TYR A 21 28.18 -33.55 1.94
CA TYR A 21 29.50 -33.64 1.31
C TYR A 21 30.64 -33.52 2.33
N ARG A 22 30.54 -32.59 3.29
CA ARG A 22 31.53 -32.47 4.37
C ARG A 22 31.64 -33.74 5.22
N ALA A 23 30.54 -34.45 5.41
CA ALA A 23 30.53 -35.71 6.17
C ALA A 23 31.19 -36.86 5.39
N VAL A 24 31.11 -36.85 4.06
CA VAL A 24 31.74 -37.86 3.19
C VAL A 24 33.24 -37.58 3.04
N ASP A 25 33.59 -36.36 2.64
CA ASP A 25 34.98 -35.93 2.49
C ASP A 25 35.09 -34.41 2.78
N PRO A 26 35.75 -34.01 3.88
CA PRO A 26 35.97 -32.61 4.22
C PRO A 26 36.77 -31.80 3.20
N ARG A 27 37.56 -32.47 2.34
CA ARG A 27 38.40 -31.83 1.31
C ARG A 27 37.95 -32.19 -0.11
N MET A 28 36.66 -32.50 -0.27
CA MET A 28 36.10 -32.91 -1.56
C MET A 28 36.40 -31.89 -2.66
N ASP A 29 37.17 -32.33 -3.64
CA ASP A 29 37.60 -31.54 -4.79
C ASP A 29 37.53 -32.38 -6.06
N PHE A 30 36.82 -31.87 -7.07
CA PHE A 30 36.73 -32.47 -8.39
C PHE A 30 37.41 -31.63 -9.47
N GLY A 31 38.21 -30.63 -9.07
CA GLY A 31 38.88 -29.69 -9.97
C GLY A 31 38.00 -28.53 -10.43
N ASP A 32 38.66 -27.56 -11.08
CA ASP A 32 38.07 -26.31 -11.60
C ASP A 32 37.25 -25.54 -10.55
N THR A 33 35.93 -25.55 -10.70
CA THR A 33 34.97 -24.85 -9.82
C THR A 33 34.16 -25.82 -8.96
N ARG A 34 34.42 -27.12 -9.07
CA ARG A 34 33.64 -28.19 -8.43
C ARG A 34 34.28 -28.62 -7.11
N THR A 35 34.59 -27.63 -6.29
CA THR A 35 35.21 -27.82 -4.98
C THR A 35 34.20 -27.47 -3.90
N LEU A 36 34.28 -28.17 -2.76
CA LEU A 36 33.41 -27.90 -1.62
C LEU A 36 33.50 -26.45 -1.12
N ILE A 37 34.69 -25.85 -1.21
CA ILE A 37 34.95 -24.45 -0.87
C ILE A 37 34.15 -23.50 -1.76
N ASN A 38 34.19 -23.70 -3.08
CA ASN A 38 33.45 -22.85 -4.02
C ASN A 38 31.93 -22.96 -3.80
N LEU A 39 31.43 -24.18 -3.53
CA LEU A 39 30.03 -24.39 -3.17
C LEU A 39 29.64 -23.58 -1.91
N THR A 40 30.47 -23.60 -0.88
CA THR A 40 30.19 -22.86 0.37
C THR A 40 30.24 -21.35 0.16
N ASP A 41 31.19 -20.86 -0.64
CA ASP A 41 31.30 -19.44 -0.97
C ASP A 41 30.04 -18.96 -1.73
N GLN A 42 29.55 -19.75 -2.70
CA GLN A 42 28.33 -19.41 -3.43
C GLN A 42 27.07 -19.45 -2.53
N ILE A 43 27.01 -20.39 -1.58
CA ILE A 43 25.93 -20.45 -0.58
C ILE A 43 25.93 -19.16 0.26
N GLU A 44 27.10 -18.74 0.75
CA GLU A 44 27.24 -17.52 1.56
C GLU A 44 26.91 -16.25 0.77
N GLN A 45 27.37 -16.17 -0.48
CA GLN A 45 27.02 -15.06 -1.38
C GLN A 45 25.50 -14.96 -1.58
N LEU A 46 24.84 -16.08 -1.89
CA LEU A 46 23.40 -16.11 -2.10
C LEU A 46 22.65 -15.73 -0.82
N ARG A 47 23.09 -16.24 0.33
CA ARG A 47 22.52 -15.93 1.65
C ARG A 47 22.62 -14.46 1.99
N THR A 48 23.80 -13.86 1.78
CA THR A 48 24.05 -12.43 2.00
C THR A 48 23.14 -11.58 1.13
N ARG A 49 23.10 -11.85 -0.19
CA ARG A 49 22.24 -11.11 -1.12
C ARG A 49 20.75 -11.23 -0.78
N LEU A 50 20.31 -12.40 -0.32
CA LEU A 50 18.92 -12.61 0.08
C LEU A 50 18.58 -11.84 1.36
N ASN A 51 19.51 -11.78 2.32
CA ASN A 51 19.36 -10.97 3.53
C ASN A 51 19.32 -9.47 3.20
N ASP A 52 20.24 -8.97 2.38
CA ASP A 52 20.27 -7.56 1.96
C ASP A 52 18.95 -7.16 1.29
N TYR A 53 18.45 -8.00 0.37
CA TYR A 53 17.18 -7.78 -0.30
C TYR A 53 16.01 -7.72 0.69
N ASN A 54 15.94 -8.65 1.64
CA ASN A 54 14.88 -8.67 2.63
C ASN A 54 14.96 -7.50 3.63
N THR A 55 16.16 -7.03 3.95
CA THR A 55 16.38 -5.83 4.76
C THR A 55 15.95 -4.58 4.00
N ALA A 56 16.33 -4.45 2.72
CA ALA A 56 15.88 -3.35 1.88
C ALA A 56 14.36 -3.30 1.75
N LEU A 57 13.70 -4.46 1.60
CA LEU A 57 12.24 -4.52 1.61
C LEU A 57 11.63 -3.98 2.91
N ALA A 58 12.21 -4.30 4.06
CA ALA A 58 11.74 -3.81 5.35
C ALA A 58 11.87 -2.28 5.46
N VAL A 59 12.97 -1.71 4.97
CA VAL A 59 13.18 -0.25 4.94
C VAL A 59 12.18 0.45 4.00
N ILE A 60 11.87 -0.15 2.84
CA ILE A 60 10.87 0.44 1.94
C ILE A 60 9.48 0.38 2.58
N ASP A 61 9.15 -0.72 3.26
CA ASP A 61 7.87 -0.85 3.95
C ASP A 61 7.75 0.17 5.11
N SER A 62 8.82 0.44 5.86
CA SER A 62 8.81 1.49 6.91
C SER A 62 8.67 2.89 6.31
N SER A 63 9.40 3.18 5.25
CA SER A 63 9.31 4.47 4.53
C SER A 63 7.89 4.70 4.01
N LYS A 64 7.22 3.63 3.54
CA LYS A 64 5.82 3.71 3.10
C LYS A 64 4.88 4.04 4.26
N SER A 65 5.03 3.38 5.41
CA SER A 65 4.18 3.71 6.57
C SER A 65 4.36 5.14 7.05
N GLU A 66 5.58 5.67 7.00
CA GLU A 66 5.85 7.06 7.36
C GLU A 66 5.14 8.04 6.41
N ILE A 67 5.14 7.76 5.10
CA ILE A 67 4.40 8.55 4.12
C ILE A 67 2.90 8.49 4.41
N ASP A 68 2.34 7.29 4.60
CA ASP A 68 0.91 7.10 4.88
C ASP A 68 0.48 7.88 6.16
N GLU A 69 1.34 7.93 7.19
CA GLU A 69 1.12 8.70 8.41
C GLU A 69 1.19 10.22 8.19
N LEU A 70 2.17 10.68 7.42
CA LEU A 70 2.31 12.10 7.07
C LEU A 70 1.13 12.59 6.23
N GLU A 71 0.68 11.80 5.25
CA GLU A 71 -0.50 12.09 4.45
C GLU A 71 -1.76 12.20 5.32
N LYS A 72 -1.93 11.28 6.27
CA LYS A 72 -3.04 11.33 7.22
C LYS A 72 -3.00 12.59 8.07
N ASN A 73 -1.84 12.92 8.64
CA ASN A 73 -1.68 14.12 9.47
C ASN A 73 -1.93 15.41 8.67
N LEU A 74 -1.48 15.46 7.42
CA LEU A 74 -1.70 16.60 6.53
C LEU A 74 -3.19 16.74 6.21
N ASN A 75 -3.88 15.65 5.87
CA ASN A 75 -5.32 15.66 5.63
C ASN A 75 -6.11 16.13 6.85
N ASP A 76 -5.77 15.62 8.05
CA ASP A 76 -6.41 16.05 9.30
C ASP A 76 -6.19 17.55 9.57
N LEU A 77 -5.01 18.09 9.22
CA LEU A 77 -4.72 19.51 9.36
C LEU A 77 -5.51 20.34 8.35
N THR A 78 -5.57 19.93 7.08
CA THR A 78 -6.36 20.63 6.07
C THR A 78 -7.84 20.66 6.40
N ASP A 79 -8.38 19.56 6.95
CA ASP A 79 -9.77 19.49 7.40
C ASP A 79 -10.03 20.43 8.58
N LYS A 80 -9.11 20.49 9.55
CA LYS A 80 -9.19 21.46 10.66
C LYS A 80 -9.14 22.90 10.17
N MET A 81 -8.29 23.20 9.18
CA MET A 81 -8.20 24.54 8.59
C MET A 81 -9.48 24.92 7.86
N LEU A 82 -10.04 24.02 7.05
CA LEU A 82 -11.32 24.23 6.37
C LEU A 82 -12.45 24.45 7.39
N LEU A 83 -12.47 23.67 8.48
CA LEU A 83 -13.43 23.86 9.56
C LEU A 83 -13.24 25.21 10.28
N GLY A 84 -11.99 25.67 10.45
CA GLY A 84 -11.66 26.99 10.98
C GLY A 84 -12.19 28.13 10.09
N VAL A 85 -12.09 28.00 8.77
CA VAL A 85 -12.70 28.94 7.81
C VAL A 85 -14.22 28.94 7.97
N ALA A 86 -14.84 27.76 8.05
CA ALA A 86 -16.27 27.63 8.33
C ALA A 86 -16.68 28.25 9.68
N PHE A 87 -15.84 28.16 10.70
CA PHE A 87 -16.10 28.76 12.01
C PHE A 87 -16.02 30.29 11.96
N LYS A 88 -15.04 30.85 11.25
CA LYS A 88 -14.80 32.30 11.19
C LYS A 88 -15.76 33.04 10.24
N TYR A 89 -15.98 32.51 9.03
CA TYR A 89 -16.77 33.17 7.99
C TYR A 89 -18.17 32.58 7.84
N GLY A 90 -18.40 31.38 8.39
CA GLY A 90 -19.67 30.64 8.26
C GLY A 90 -19.63 29.62 7.13
N LYS A 91 -20.41 28.54 7.28
CA LYS A 91 -20.49 27.42 6.31
C LYS A 91 -21.25 27.74 5.01
N ASP A 92 -21.90 28.90 4.93
CA ASP A 92 -22.59 29.40 3.72
C ASP A 92 -21.85 30.57 3.05
N SER A 93 -20.66 30.90 3.56
CA SER A 93 -19.86 32.02 3.05
C SER A 93 -19.15 31.68 1.75
N ARG A 94 -18.81 32.73 0.98
CA ARG A 94 -18.03 32.59 -0.25
C ARG A 94 -16.60 32.16 0.04
N GLU A 95 -16.04 32.57 1.17
CA GLU A 95 -14.72 32.21 1.67
C GLU A 95 -14.59 30.71 1.93
N TYR A 96 -15.64 30.10 2.49
CA TYR A 96 -15.68 28.66 2.70
C TYR A 96 -15.70 27.87 1.37
N GLU A 97 -16.41 28.38 0.37
CA GLU A 97 -16.40 27.81 -0.98
C GLU A 97 -15.03 27.98 -1.67
N MET A 98 -14.44 29.17 -1.57
CA MET A 98 -13.11 29.45 -2.11
C MET A 98 -12.01 28.58 -1.45
N ALA A 99 -12.19 28.19 -0.19
CA ALA A 99 -11.31 27.27 0.52
C ALA A 99 -11.53 25.78 0.13
N GLY A 100 -12.43 25.49 -0.82
CA GLY A 100 -12.73 24.15 -1.31
C GLY A 100 -13.88 23.44 -0.60
N GLY A 101 -14.59 24.12 0.32
CA GLY A 101 -15.80 23.61 0.94
C GLY A 101 -17.02 23.73 0.03
N VAL A 102 -18.07 22.96 0.27
CA VAL A 102 -19.38 23.15 -0.39
C VAL A 102 -20.30 23.89 0.56
N ARG A 103 -20.90 25.00 0.12
CA ARG A 103 -21.82 25.81 0.93
C ARG A 103 -22.98 24.96 1.45
N LYS A 104 -23.46 25.23 2.66
CA LYS A 104 -24.55 24.47 3.28
C LYS A 104 -25.86 24.60 2.49
N SER A 105 -26.13 25.74 1.87
CA SER A 105 -27.27 26.01 0.98
C SER A 105 -27.22 25.19 -0.31
N GLU A 106 -26.01 24.98 -0.86
CA GLU A 106 -25.78 24.24 -2.11
C GLU A 106 -25.61 22.73 -1.86
N ARG A 107 -25.39 22.32 -0.60
CA ARG A 107 -25.21 20.92 -0.23
C ARG A 107 -26.52 20.13 -0.34
N ILE A 108 -26.66 19.39 -1.43
CA ILE A 108 -27.81 18.49 -1.64
C ILE A 108 -27.70 17.29 -0.67
N ARG A 109 -28.71 17.11 0.20
CA ARG A 109 -28.80 15.94 1.08
C ARG A 109 -29.17 14.69 0.25
N ARG A 110 -28.52 13.55 0.49
CA ARG A 110 -28.82 12.28 -0.21
C ARG A 110 -30.30 11.88 -0.17
N SER A 111 -30.99 12.16 0.94
CA SER A 111 -32.45 11.93 1.10
C SER A 111 -33.32 12.81 0.21
N SER A 112 -32.80 13.97 -0.21
CA SER A 112 -33.46 14.86 -1.15
C SER A 112 -33.19 14.39 -2.58
N VAL A 113 -31.99 13.91 -2.88
CA VAL A 113 -31.65 13.27 -4.17
C VAL A 113 -32.54 12.05 -4.43
N SER A 114 -32.73 11.18 -3.42
CA SER A 114 -33.58 9.99 -3.58
C SER A 114 -35.06 10.35 -3.82
N ARG A 115 -35.58 11.39 -3.16
CA ARG A 115 -36.94 11.90 -3.37
C ARG A 115 -37.13 12.60 -4.71
N LEU A 116 -36.14 13.38 -5.14
CA LEU A 116 -36.13 14.00 -6.47
C LEU A 116 -36.11 12.92 -7.56
N LYS A 117 -35.33 11.85 -7.35
CA LYS A 117 -35.28 10.70 -8.27
C LYS A 117 -36.59 9.92 -8.32
N SER A 118 -37.20 9.60 -7.17
CA SER A 118 -38.50 8.91 -7.14
C SER A 118 -39.63 9.75 -7.74
N GLY A 119 -39.64 11.06 -7.48
CA GLY A 119 -40.61 11.99 -8.08
C GLY A 119 -40.44 12.13 -9.60
N SER A 120 -39.20 12.09 -10.11
CA SER A 120 -38.96 12.05 -11.55
C SER A 120 -39.46 10.74 -12.20
N GLU A 121 -39.28 9.59 -11.54
CA GLU A 121 -39.77 8.28 -12.02
C GLU A 121 -41.32 8.22 -12.02
N GLU A 122 -42.00 8.77 -11.02
CA GLU A 122 -43.47 8.90 -11.00
C GLU A 122 -43.99 9.81 -12.12
N SER A 123 -43.35 10.97 -12.35
CA SER A 123 -43.77 11.92 -13.39
C SER A 123 -43.66 11.36 -14.82
N THR A 124 -42.60 10.59 -15.10
CA THR A 124 -42.40 9.89 -16.39
C THR A 124 -43.40 8.75 -16.61
N THR A 125 -43.85 8.09 -15.54
CA THR A 125 -44.85 7.02 -15.58
C THR A 125 -46.27 7.57 -15.77
N SER A 126 -46.56 8.78 -15.26
CA SER A 126 -47.85 9.45 -15.51
C SER A 126 -47.98 10.00 -16.94
N GLN A 127 -46.91 10.53 -17.53
CA GLN A 127 -46.95 11.04 -18.91
C GLN A 127 -47.10 9.95 -19.98
N THR A 128 -46.64 8.73 -19.70
CA THR A 128 -46.78 7.56 -20.60
C THR A 128 -48.15 6.88 -20.53
N ARG A 129 -49.00 7.21 -19.55
CA ARG A 129 -50.37 6.66 -19.41
C ARG A 129 -51.47 7.54 -19.99
N THR A 130 -51.15 8.76 -20.43
CA THR A 130 -52.10 9.74 -21.02
C THR A 130 -51.94 9.96 -22.52
N ALA A 131 -51.18 9.09 -23.21
CA ALA A 131 -51.03 9.09 -24.67
C ALA A 131 -51.71 7.87 -25.30
#